data_AF-A0A2H0DRC0-F1
#
_entry.id   AF-A0A2H0DRC0-F1
#
_cell.length_a   1.000
_cell.length_b   1.000
_cell.length_c   1.000
_cell.angle_alpha   90.00
_cell.angle_beta   90.00
_cell.angle_gamma   90.00
#
_symmetry.space_group_name_H-M   'P 1'
#
loop_
_entity.id
_entity.type
_entity.pdbx_description
1 polymer ?
#
loop_
_entity_poly.entity_id
_entity_poly.type
_entity_poly.pdbx_seq_one_letter_code
_entity_poly.pdbx_strand_id
1 'polypeptide(L)'
;MRRFLIAFAIAFLAGRALASFPLEEQRVASVMQARLQDSLDRVFGPGRSAANVVVTLATDPRVARRIDEALGAAALGPSGQFEWTWRSGGESKPHRFILPGLPDARDLPPAASGLSIEAAAELAKRASRVSVTVILDDSLPPSADGQATELVARSVDLDRTRGDLLQISRTPFPKPAPPPPSGPVSGAFLWSCLAAFVALFAATLLFLERRLFRGPRPPAAAPLPAPRPAPPVAPPPPLPGDVLSRVRAPFQIDATDASKLFFLLRKESSEDIALVLPHLLPQTRRALLAYFSEDEAARAIEASTRFRVVDPELIVLLKAELERRVAALHGGPEVAAGLLDDAAPEDRTRILSALERFEPELAATIRSEPVAPGEVSGGGSAPPAAPQLFIDEDPP
;
A
#
# COMPACT_ATOMS: atom_id res chain seq x y z
N MET A 1 -6.85 6.78 -30.89
CA MET A 1 -5.63 6.74 -30.04
C MET A 1 -5.83 7.35 -28.64
N ARG A 2 -6.29 8.59 -28.47
CA ARG A 2 -6.49 9.21 -27.13
C ARG A 2 -7.40 8.42 -26.16
N ARG A 3 -8.48 7.79 -26.64
CA ARG A 3 -9.38 6.97 -25.81
C ARG A 3 -8.78 5.62 -25.37
N PHE A 4 -7.82 5.09 -26.13
CA PHE A 4 -7.10 3.86 -25.77
C PHE A 4 -6.04 4.11 -24.67
N LEU A 5 -5.43 5.30 -24.68
CA LEU A 5 -4.40 5.71 -23.72
C LEU A 5 -5.00 6.01 -22.32
N ILE A 6 -6.24 6.53 -22.29
CA ILE A 6 -6.98 6.77 -21.04
C ILE A 6 -7.49 5.46 -20.43
N ALA A 7 -7.97 4.52 -21.24
CA ALA A 7 -8.38 3.19 -20.75
C ALA A 7 -7.19 2.38 -20.18
N PHE A 8 -6.00 2.51 -20.79
CA PHE A 8 -4.78 1.86 -20.30
C PHE A 8 -4.27 2.49 -18.99
N ALA A 9 -4.37 3.81 -18.82
CA ALA A 9 -3.99 4.49 -17.58
C ALA A 9 -4.92 4.18 -16.40
N ILE A 10 -6.24 4.02 -16.65
CA ILE A 10 -7.20 3.65 -15.61
C ILE A 10 -7.04 2.19 -15.18
N ALA A 11 -6.76 1.27 -16.12
CA ALA A 11 -6.43 -0.12 -15.79
C ALA A 11 -5.09 -0.26 -15.03
N PHE A 12 -4.12 0.62 -15.29
CA PHE A 12 -2.82 0.61 -14.62
C PHE A 12 -2.87 1.22 -13.21
N LEU A 13 -3.78 2.19 -12.94
CA LEU A 13 -3.98 2.73 -11.59
C LEU A 13 -4.90 1.88 -10.71
N ALA A 14 -5.92 1.24 -11.26
CA ALA A 14 -6.80 0.34 -10.49
C ALA A 14 -6.07 -0.91 -9.94
N GLY A 15 -4.94 -1.29 -10.55
CA GLY A 15 -4.09 -2.40 -10.08
C GLY A 15 -3.18 -2.09 -8.89
N ARG A 16 -3.05 -0.82 -8.46
CA ARG A 16 -2.16 -0.45 -7.32
C ARG A 16 -2.88 -0.21 -6.00
N ALA A 17 -4.21 -0.14 -6.00
CA ALA A 17 -5.00 0.11 -4.78
C ALA A 17 -5.45 -1.17 -4.05
N LEU A 18 -5.11 -2.36 -4.56
CA LEU A 18 -5.36 -3.62 -3.87
C LEU A 18 -4.09 -4.12 -3.19
N ALA A 19 -4.09 -3.87 -1.87
CA ALA A 19 -3.41 -4.61 -0.82
C ALA A 19 -1.93 -4.30 -0.55
N SER A 20 -1.74 -3.54 0.52
CA SER A 20 -0.68 -3.80 1.49
C SER A 20 -0.95 -5.14 2.20
N PHE A 21 -0.90 -6.26 1.45
CA PHE A 21 -0.72 -7.55 2.10
C PHE A 21 0.64 -7.51 2.81
N PRO A 22 0.77 -8.07 4.02
CA PRO A 22 2.08 -8.25 4.62
C PRO A 22 2.97 -8.96 3.59
N LEU A 23 4.17 -8.40 3.34
CA LEU A 23 5.10 -8.86 2.28
C LEU A 23 5.36 -10.38 2.34
N GLU A 24 5.18 -10.99 3.51
CA GLU A 24 5.26 -12.42 3.75
C GLU A 24 4.18 -13.24 3.04
N GLU A 25 2.91 -12.80 3.09
CA GLU A 25 1.80 -13.49 2.42
C GLU A 25 2.04 -13.53 0.91
N GLN A 26 2.50 -12.42 0.33
CA GLN A 26 2.84 -12.35 -1.09
C GLN A 26 4.00 -13.28 -1.45
N ARG A 27 5.02 -13.39 -0.59
CA ARG A 27 6.14 -14.32 -0.79
C ARG A 27 5.68 -15.77 -0.75
N VAL A 28 4.92 -16.18 0.27
CA VAL A 28 4.41 -17.55 0.39
C VAL A 28 3.48 -17.88 -0.78
N ALA A 29 2.57 -16.97 -1.13
CA ALA A 29 1.66 -17.12 -2.26
C ALA A 29 2.42 -17.29 -3.58
N SER A 30 3.43 -16.46 -3.86
CA SER A 30 4.20 -16.55 -5.10
C SER A 30 4.99 -17.86 -5.23
N VAL A 31 5.57 -18.38 -4.13
CA VAL A 31 6.27 -19.68 -4.15
C VAL A 31 5.30 -20.84 -4.39
N MET A 32 4.14 -20.83 -3.72
CA MET A 32 3.09 -21.83 -3.94
C MET A 32 2.55 -21.77 -5.37
N GLN A 33 2.30 -20.57 -5.87
CA GLN A 33 1.82 -20.34 -7.23
C GLN A 33 2.80 -20.87 -8.26
N ALA A 34 4.10 -20.59 -8.12
CA ALA A 34 5.12 -21.10 -9.03
C ALA A 34 5.18 -22.64 -9.05
N ARG A 35 5.09 -23.29 -7.88
CA ARG A 35 5.11 -24.76 -7.79
C ARG A 35 3.85 -25.41 -8.36
N LEU A 36 2.69 -24.81 -8.07
CA LEU A 36 1.42 -25.28 -8.62
C LEU A 36 1.40 -25.10 -10.14
N GLN A 37 1.89 -23.97 -10.64
CA GLN A 37 2.02 -23.70 -12.07
C GLN A 37 2.93 -24.71 -12.76
N ASP A 38 4.12 -25.00 -12.22
CA ASP A 38 5.02 -26.03 -12.78
C ASP A 38 4.36 -27.41 -12.82
N SER A 39 3.60 -27.77 -11.78
CA SER A 39 2.88 -29.04 -11.74
C SER A 39 1.76 -29.12 -12.78
N LEU A 40 1.02 -28.02 -12.97
CA LEU A 40 -0.01 -27.92 -14.01
C LEU A 40 0.58 -27.95 -15.42
N ASP A 41 1.68 -27.23 -15.66
CA ASP A 41 2.36 -27.18 -16.96
C ASP A 41 2.93 -28.55 -17.35
N ARG A 42 3.35 -29.39 -16.39
CA ARG A 42 3.77 -30.77 -16.65
C ARG A 42 2.62 -31.69 -17.09
N VAL A 43 1.40 -31.46 -16.60
CA VAL A 43 0.23 -32.30 -16.90
C VAL A 43 -0.51 -31.83 -18.15
N PHE A 44 -0.74 -30.52 -18.27
CA PHE A 44 -1.55 -29.95 -19.36
C PHE A 44 -0.71 -29.35 -20.49
N GLY A 45 0.58 -29.10 -20.26
CA GLY A 45 1.47 -28.43 -21.18
C GLY A 45 1.55 -26.92 -20.93
N PRO A 46 2.68 -26.28 -21.27
CA PRO A 46 2.92 -24.87 -21.00
C PRO A 46 1.89 -23.99 -21.71
N GLY A 47 1.31 -23.04 -20.96
CA GLY A 47 0.37 -22.05 -21.48
C GLY A 47 -1.06 -22.56 -21.71
N ARG A 48 -1.40 -23.76 -21.24
CA ARG A 48 -2.78 -24.29 -21.25
C ARG A 48 -3.51 -24.17 -19.91
N SER A 49 -2.80 -23.73 -18.89
CA SER A 49 -3.31 -23.54 -17.53
C SER A 49 -2.61 -22.36 -16.88
N ALA A 50 -3.33 -21.64 -16.02
CA ALA A 50 -2.77 -20.62 -15.15
C ALA A 50 -3.32 -20.78 -13.74
N ALA A 51 -2.46 -20.78 -12.74
CA ALA A 51 -2.87 -20.78 -11.33
C ALA A 51 -2.66 -19.40 -10.72
N ASN A 52 -3.66 -18.95 -9.95
CA ASN A 52 -3.54 -17.83 -9.03
C ASN A 52 -3.81 -18.34 -7.61
N VAL A 53 -2.86 -18.12 -6.71
CA VAL A 53 -2.94 -18.56 -5.32
C VAL A 53 -3.01 -17.34 -4.44
N VAL A 54 -4.10 -17.18 -3.69
CA VAL A 54 -4.26 -16.15 -2.67
C VAL A 54 -4.22 -16.83 -1.32
N VAL A 55 -3.21 -16.49 -0.52
CA VAL A 55 -3.04 -17.03 0.84
C VAL A 55 -3.46 -15.95 1.83
N THR A 56 -4.34 -16.30 2.77
CA THR A 56 -4.70 -15.42 3.89
C THR A 56 -4.23 -16.08 5.18
N LEU A 57 -3.18 -15.51 5.77
CA LEU A 57 -2.66 -15.96 7.06
C LEU A 57 -3.49 -15.26 8.13
N ALA A 58 -4.24 -16.01 8.96
CA ALA A 58 -4.72 -15.43 10.22
C ALA A 58 -3.54 -15.49 11.18
N THR A 59 -2.62 -14.55 11.01
CA THR A 59 -1.53 -14.42 11.94
C THR A 59 -2.12 -13.82 13.21
N ASP A 60 -2.19 -14.61 14.29
CA ASP A 60 -2.36 -14.04 15.63
C ASP A 60 -1.27 -12.96 15.77
N PRO A 61 -1.62 -11.70 16.08
CA PRO A 61 -0.68 -10.57 16.10
C PRO A 61 0.54 -10.82 17.01
N ARG A 62 0.42 -11.74 17.98
CA ARG A 62 1.54 -12.15 18.85
C ARG A 62 2.57 -13.04 18.15
N VAL A 63 2.15 -13.84 17.18
CA VAL A 63 3.01 -14.74 16.40
C VAL A 63 3.70 -13.98 15.27
N ALA A 64 3.01 -13.00 14.65
CA ALA A 64 3.61 -12.11 13.66
C ALA A 64 4.88 -11.44 14.21
N ARG A 65 4.82 -10.92 15.44
CA ARG A 65 5.96 -10.27 16.10
C ARG A 65 7.14 -11.22 16.36
N ARG A 66 6.89 -12.50 16.68
CA ARG A 66 7.95 -13.50 16.87
C ARG A 66 8.58 -13.95 15.55
N ILE A 67 7.81 -13.95 14.46
CA ILE A 67 8.32 -14.26 13.12
C ILE A 67 9.18 -13.10 12.61
N ASP A 68 8.77 -11.85 12.82
CA ASP A 68 9.59 -10.65 12.54
C ASP A 68 10.90 -10.66 13.36
N GLU A 69 10.86 -11.07 14.63
CA GLU A 69 12.06 -11.21 15.47
C GLU A 69 12.95 -12.38 15.05
N ALA A 70 12.37 -13.53 14.67
CA ALA A 70 13.12 -14.72 14.24
C ALA A 70 13.71 -14.59 12.82
N LEU A 71 13.09 -13.76 11.97
CA LEU A 71 13.59 -13.37 10.65
C LEU A 71 14.47 -12.11 10.71
N GLY A 72 14.67 -11.53 11.90
CA GLY A 72 15.44 -10.31 12.11
C GLY A 72 16.91 -10.41 11.69
N ALA A 73 17.45 -9.29 11.21
CA ALA A 73 18.87 -8.99 10.93
C ALA A 73 19.42 -9.29 9.51
N ALA A 74 18.71 -8.84 8.47
CA ALA A 74 19.44 -8.32 7.30
C ALA A 74 20.00 -6.93 7.68
N ALA A 75 21.29 -6.87 8.02
CA ALA A 75 21.96 -5.61 8.38
C ALA A 75 21.87 -4.60 7.23
N LEU A 76 21.36 -3.40 7.55
CA LEU A 76 21.42 -2.22 6.69
C LEU A 76 22.89 -1.92 6.37
N GLY A 77 23.23 -1.89 5.09
CA GLY A 77 24.50 -1.31 4.64
C GLY A 77 24.56 0.19 4.98
N PRO A 78 25.76 0.77 5.06
CA PRO A 78 25.98 2.14 5.53
C PRO A 78 25.30 3.26 4.71
N SER A 79 24.65 2.94 3.59
CA SER A 79 23.88 3.89 2.78
C SER A 79 22.39 3.98 3.13
N GLY A 80 21.87 3.12 4.01
CA GLY A 80 20.45 3.15 4.43
C GLY A 80 19.43 2.93 3.31
N GLN A 81 19.84 2.43 2.14
CA GLN A 81 18.97 2.13 0.99
C GLN A 81 19.11 0.68 0.53
N PHE A 82 17.98 0.05 0.19
CA PHE A 82 17.97 -1.21 -0.57
C PHE A 82 18.25 -0.90 -2.05
N GLU A 83 19.52 -1.00 -2.46
CA GLU A 83 19.93 -0.80 -3.85
C GLU A 83 19.75 -2.10 -4.65
N TRP A 84 18.57 -2.28 -5.26
CA TRP A 84 18.36 -3.30 -6.28
C TRP A 84 18.85 -2.76 -7.63
N THR A 85 20.13 -2.97 -7.94
CA THR A 85 20.62 -2.69 -9.30
C THR A 85 20.27 -3.85 -10.22
N TRP A 86 19.28 -3.66 -11.09
CA TRP A 86 19.18 -4.44 -12.32
C TRP A 86 20.36 -4.06 -13.20
N ARG A 87 21.47 -4.80 -13.08
CA ARG A 87 22.60 -4.71 -14.00
C ARG A 87 22.24 -5.42 -15.30
N SER A 88 21.43 -4.77 -16.14
CA SER A 88 21.21 -5.19 -17.52
C SER A 88 22.43 -4.78 -18.35
N GLY A 89 23.30 -5.74 -18.67
CA GLY A 89 24.44 -5.55 -19.56
C GLY A 89 25.77 -5.87 -18.90
N GLY A 90 26.08 -7.16 -18.77
CA GLY A 90 27.42 -7.63 -18.41
C GLY A 90 27.72 -8.88 -19.22
N GLU A 91 28.82 -8.82 -20.00
CA GLU A 91 29.37 -9.93 -20.77
C GLU A 91 29.37 -11.24 -19.99
N SER A 92 28.90 -12.31 -20.64
CA SER A 92 29.00 -13.68 -20.12
C SER A 92 30.47 -14.06 -20.01
N LYS A 93 31.02 -14.02 -18.80
CA LYS A 93 32.31 -14.66 -18.54
C LYS A 93 32.14 -16.18 -18.67
N PRO A 94 33.10 -16.90 -19.27
CA PRO A 94 33.01 -18.34 -19.46
C PRO A 94 32.94 -19.04 -18.11
N HIS A 95 31.86 -19.80 -17.89
CA HIS A 95 31.67 -20.61 -16.68
C HIS A 95 32.81 -21.62 -16.55
N ARG A 96 33.49 -21.61 -15.39
CA ARG A 96 34.51 -22.59 -15.08
C ARG A 96 33.82 -23.79 -14.46
N PHE A 97 33.89 -24.95 -15.10
CA PHE A 97 33.37 -26.20 -14.55
C PHE A 97 34.49 -26.92 -13.81
N ILE A 98 34.28 -27.28 -12.54
CA ILE A 98 35.28 -28.02 -11.75
C ILE A 98 35.35 -29.49 -12.22
N LEU A 99 34.24 -30.02 -12.74
CA LEU A 99 34.12 -31.36 -13.31
C LEU A 99 33.21 -31.30 -14.55
N PRO A 100 33.37 -32.19 -15.54
CA PRO A 100 32.46 -32.26 -16.68
C PRO A 100 31.02 -32.49 -16.19
N GLY A 101 30.19 -31.44 -16.28
CA GLY A 101 28.79 -31.43 -15.86
C GLY A 101 28.49 -30.84 -14.48
N LEU A 102 29.48 -30.37 -13.70
CA LEU A 102 29.26 -29.76 -12.38
C LEU A 102 29.75 -28.29 -12.35
N PRO A 103 28.86 -27.29 -12.28
CA PRO A 103 29.25 -25.88 -12.22
C PRO A 103 29.99 -25.56 -10.90
N ASP A 104 30.96 -24.65 -10.95
CA ASP A 104 31.70 -24.20 -9.77
C ASP A 104 30.74 -23.51 -8.77
N ALA A 105 30.73 -23.98 -7.51
CA ALA A 105 29.85 -23.47 -6.47
C ALA A 105 30.08 -21.99 -6.14
N ARG A 106 31.22 -21.43 -6.55
CA ARG A 106 31.58 -20.01 -6.36
C ARG A 106 30.93 -19.09 -7.41
N ASP A 107 30.45 -19.64 -8.51
CA ASP A 107 29.80 -18.91 -9.61
C ASP A 107 28.27 -18.94 -9.52
N LEU A 108 27.71 -19.70 -8.58
CA LEU A 108 26.30 -19.62 -8.24
C LEU A 108 26.06 -18.28 -7.52
N PRO A 109 25.13 -17.42 -7.99
CA PRO A 109 24.81 -16.19 -7.28
C PRO A 109 24.46 -16.54 -5.84
N PRO A 110 24.92 -15.77 -4.84
CA PRO A 110 24.57 -16.04 -3.46
C PRO A 110 23.05 -16.14 -3.41
N ALA A 111 22.54 -17.30 -3.01
CA ALA A 111 21.11 -17.52 -2.91
C ALA A 111 20.57 -16.36 -2.08
N ALA A 112 19.83 -15.46 -2.74
CA ALA A 112 19.08 -14.42 -2.05
C ALA A 112 18.36 -15.14 -0.91
N SER A 113 18.54 -14.66 0.32
CA SER A 113 18.03 -15.24 1.56
C SER A 113 16.49 -15.29 1.52
N GLY A 114 15.97 -16.19 0.70
CA GLY A 114 14.58 -16.49 0.51
C GLY A 114 14.20 -17.53 1.54
N LEU A 115 12.96 -17.44 2.03
CA LEU A 115 12.37 -18.48 2.85
C LEU A 115 12.68 -19.84 2.23
N SER A 116 13.29 -20.73 3.02
CA SER A 116 13.48 -22.10 2.58
C SER A 116 12.11 -22.69 2.21
N ILE A 117 12.09 -23.61 1.25
CA ILE A 117 10.86 -24.29 0.81
C ILE A 117 10.14 -24.94 2.01
N GLU A 118 10.91 -25.43 2.97
CA GLU A 118 10.42 -25.98 4.24
C GLU A 118 9.79 -24.89 5.12
N ALA A 119 10.39 -23.71 5.23
CA ALA A 119 9.81 -22.59 5.99
C ALA A 119 8.51 -22.08 5.35
N ALA A 120 8.42 -22.04 4.02
CA ALA A 120 7.18 -21.69 3.32
C ALA A 120 6.08 -22.74 3.56
N ALA A 121 6.43 -24.03 3.58
CA ALA A 121 5.49 -25.11 3.91
C ALA A 121 5.05 -25.09 5.38
N GLU A 122 5.93 -24.75 6.32
CA GLU A 122 5.57 -24.59 7.74
C GLU A 122 4.68 -23.36 7.99
N LEU A 123 4.92 -22.25 7.28
CA LEU A 123 4.02 -21.10 7.31
C LEU A 123 2.66 -21.40 6.67
N ALA A 124 2.64 -22.21 5.61
CA ALA A 124 1.41 -22.70 4.98
C ALA A 124 0.52 -23.47 5.96
N LYS A 125 1.11 -24.30 6.83
CA LYS A 125 0.37 -25.03 7.88
C LYS A 125 -0.28 -24.09 8.91
N ARG A 126 0.18 -22.84 8.99
CA ARG A 126 -0.38 -21.78 9.84
C ARG A 126 -1.32 -20.85 9.08
N ALA A 127 -1.53 -21.07 7.77
CA ALA A 127 -2.51 -20.33 7.01
C ALA A 127 -3.90 -20.67 7.51
N SER A 128 -4.71 -19.64 7.73
CA SER A 128 -6.08 -19.83 8.17
C SER A 128 -6.99 -20.25 7.04
N ARG A 129 -6.69 -19.76 5.82
CA ARG A 129 -7.48 -19.97 4.64
C ARG A 129 -6.61 -19.82 3.40
N VAL A 130 -6.71 -20.80 2.51
CA VAL A 130 -6.08 -20.76 1.18
C VAL A 130 -7.17 -20.73 0.12
N SER A 131 -7.11 -19.73 -0.77
CA SER A 131 -8.00 -19.61 -1.92
C SER A 131 -7.21 -19.82 -3.20
N VAL A 132 -7.43 -20.95 -3.86
CA VAL A 132 -6.77 -21.28 -5.12
C VAL A 132 -7.75 -21.11 -6.26
N THR A 133 -7.41 -20.25 -7.22
CA THR A 133 -8.15 -20.12 -8.47
C THR A 133 -7.31 -20.70 -9.60
N VAL A 134 -7.81 -21.75 -10.24
CA VAL A 134 -7.17 -22.36 -11.41
C VAL A 134 -7.97 -22.00 -12.64
N ILE A 135 -7.28 -21.44 -13.63
CA ILE A 135 -7.83 -21.11 -14.94
C ILE A 135 -7.33 -22.14 -15.94
N LEU A 136 -8.25 -22.86 -16.59
CA LEU A 136 -7.97 -23.88 -17.60
C LEU A 136 -8.41 -23.43 -18.99
N ASP A 137 -7.70 -23.87 -20.03
CA ASP A 137 -8.09 -23.61 -21.43
C ASP A 137 -9.37 -24.39 -21.81
N ASP A 138 -10.29 -23.73 -22.53
CA ASP A 138 -11.51 -24.35 -23.07
C ASP A 138 -11.23 -25.53 -24.02
N SER A 139 -10.05 -25.58 -24.64
CA SER A 139 -9.62 -26.67 -25.52
C SER A 139 -9.28 -27.97 -24.80
N LEU A 140 -9.16 -27.95 -23.46
CA LEU A 140 -8.90 -29.16 -22.67
C LEU A 140 -10.19 -29.98 -22.47
N PRO A 141 -10.11 -31.33 -22.47
CA PRO A 141 -11.27 -32.18 -22.25
C PRO A 141 -11.90 -31.92 -20.87
N PRO A 142 -13.21 -32.17 -20.68
CA PRO A 142 -13.89 -31.98 -19.39
C PRO A 142 -13.29 -32.84 -18.25
N SER A 143 -12.62 -33.94 -18.58
CA SER A 143 -11.88 -34.76 -17.62
C SER A 143 -10.69 -34.04 -16.98
N ALA A 144 -10.19 -32.96 -17.60
CA ALA A 144 -9.09 -32.15 -17.07
C ALA A 144 -9.46 -31.46 -15.75
N ASP A 145 -10.73 -31.14 -15.52
CA ASP A 145 -11.18 -30.46 -14.30
C ASP A 145 -10.97 -31.35 -13.07
N GLY A 146 -11.26 -32.65 -13.21
CA GLY A 146 -11.01 -33.64 -12.16
C GLY A 146 -9.51 -33.83 -11.88
N GLN A 147 -8.69 -33.87 -12.93
CA GLN A 147 -7.24 -33.98 -12.80
C GLN A 147 -6.62 -32.74 -12.15
N ALA A 148 -7.06 -31.54 -12.54
CA ALA A 148 -6.62 -30.29 -11.94
C ALA A 148 -7.02 -30.21 -10.47
N THR A 149 -8.26 -30.61 -10.13
CA THR A 149 -8.74 -30.68 -8.75
C THR A 149 -7.87 -31.60 -7.89
N GLU A 150 -7.59 -32.81 -8.38
CA GLU A 150 -6.78 -33.79 -7.68
C GLU A 150 -5.32 -33.33 -7.51
N LEU A 151 -4.75 -32.72 -8.55
CA LEU A 151 -3.39 -32.20 -8.52
C LEU A 151 -3.25 -31.04 -7.53
N VAL A 152 -4.19 -30.09 -7.54
CA VAL A 152 -4.18 -28.96 -6.59
C VAL A 152 -4.35 -29.46 -5.17
N ALA A 153 -5.26 -30.41 -4.93
CA ALA A 153 -5.48 -31.00 -3.61
C ALA A 153 -4.20 -31.68 -3.07
N ARG A 154 -3.46 -32.39 -3.93
CA ARG A 154 -2.18 -33.02 -3.55
C ARG A 154 -1.03 -32.03 -3.35
N SER A 155 -1.01 -30.92 -4.09
CA SER A 155 0.09 -29.96 -4.04
C SER A 155 -0.01 -28.94 -2.90
N VAL A 156 -1.23 -28.52 -2.55
CA VAL A 156 -1.47 -27.39 -1.61
C VAL A 156 -2.05 -27.87 -0.26
N ASP A 157 -2.33 -29.17 -0.10
CA ASP A 157 -2.94 -29.75 1.10
C ASP A 157 -4.23 -28.99 1.51
N LEU A 158 -5.13 -28.80 0.54
CA LEU A 158 -6.37 -28.06 0.73
C LEU A 158 -7.30 -28.77 1.71
N ASP A 159 -7.71 -28.06 2.76
CA ASP A 159 -8.62 -28.57 3.78
C ASP A 159 -9.93 -27.77 3.76
N ARG A 160 -11.00 -28.44 3.30
CA ARG A 160 -12.34 -27.84 3.27
C ARG A 160 -12.86 -27.49 4.65
N THR A 161 -12.39 -28.17 5.70
CA THR A 161 -12.80 -27.88 7.09
C THR A 161 -12.16 -26.59 7.61
N ARG A 162 -10.99 -26.19 7.11
CA ARG A 162 -10.38 -24.87 7.34
C ARG A 162 -11.06 -23.74 6.56
N GLY A 163 -11.98 -24.06 5.65
CA GLY A 163 -12.65 -23.08 4.78
C GLY A 163 -11.86 -22.73 3.51
N ASP A 164 -10.88 -23.58 3.13
CA ASP A 164 -10.14 -23.43 1.89
C ASP A 164 -11.07 -23.51 0.68
N LEU A 165 -10.85 -22.64 -0.30
CA LEU A 165 -11.66 -22.56 -1.52
C LEU A 165 -10.83 -22.93 -2.74
N LEU A 166 -11.37 -23.83 -3.56
CA LEU A 166 -10.85 -24.14 -4.88
C LEU A 166 -11.88 -23.70 -5.92
N GLN A 167 -11.51 -22.75 -6.77
CA GLN A 167 -12.31 -22.32 -7.90
C GLN A 167 -11.60 -22.70 -9.19
N ILE A 168 -12.27 -23.46 -10.05
CA ILE A 168 -11.79 -23.77 -11.40
C ILE A 168 -12.65 -22.99 -12.39
N SER A 169 -12.02 -22.14 -13.18
CA SER A 169 -12.68 -21.43 -14.28
C SER A 169 -12.06 -21.82 -15.61
N ARG A 170 -12.88 -21.92 -16.65
CA ARG A 170 -12.41 -22.17 -18.01
C ARG A 170 -12.42 -20.87 -18.79
N THR A 171 -11.31 -20.55 -19.44
CA THR A 171 -11.15 -19.33 -20.24
C THR A 171 -10.32 -19.67 -21.47
N PRO A 172 -10.70 -19.21 -22.68
CA PRO A 172 -9.92 -19.48 -23.87
C PRO A 172 -8.59 -18.72 -23.81
N PHE A 173 -7.46 -19.44 -23.81
CA PHE A 173 -6.16 -18.81 -23.88
C PHE A 173 -5.83 -18.42 -25.33
N PRO A 174 -5.27 -17.23 -25.57
CA PRO A 174 -4.75 -16.90 -26.88
C PRO A 174 -3.60 -17.87 -27.20
N LYS A 175 -3.68 -18.54 -28.36
CA LYS A 175 -2.57 -19.38 -28.82
C LYS A 175 -1.29 -18.54 -28.84
N PRO A 176 -0.16 -19.05 -28.31
CA PRO A 176 1.10 -18.31 -28.37
C PRO A 176 1.34 -17.91 -29.82
N ALA A 177 1.53 -16.61 -30.05
CA ALA A 177 1.86 -16.13 -31.38
C ALA A 177 3.09 -16.92 -31.87
N PRO A 178 3.11 -17.37 -33.14
CA PRO A 178 4.28 -18.06 -33.66
C PRO A 178 5.52 -17.21 -33.37
N PRO A 179 6.62 -17.82 -32.90
CA PRO A 179 7.83 -17.06 -32.59
C PRO A 179 8.17 -16.21 -33.82
N PRO A 180 8.49 -14.92 -33.64
CA PRO A 180 8.87 -14.08 -34.78
C PRO A 180 10.02 -14.80 -35.51
N PRO A 181 10.02 -14.79 -36.86
CA PRO A 181 11.01 -15.53 -37.63
C PRO A 181 12.41 -15.11 -37.16
N SER A 182 13.12 -16.04 -36.52
CA SER A 182 14.49 -15.85 -36.04
C SER A 182 15.47 -15.94 -37.20
N GLY A 183 15.32 -15.04 -38.17
CA GLY A 183 16.30 -14.82 -39.21
C GLY A 183 17.33 -13.78 -38.77
N PRO A 184 18.55 -13.77 -39.33
CA PRO A 184 19.62 -12.80 -39.04
C PRO A 184 19.30 -11.34 -39.44
N VAL A 185 18.03 -11.04 -39.72
CA VAL A 185 17.54 -9.73 -40.16
C VAL A 185 17.42 -8.75 -38.98
N SER A 186 17.48 -9.20 -37.73
CA SER A 186 17.07 -8.38 -36.58
C SER A 186 18.04 -7.26 -36.21
N GLY A 187 19.36 -7.47 -36.31
CA GLY A 187 20.33 -6.45 -35.90
C GLY A 187 20.33 -5.24 -36.82
N ALA A 188 20.62 -5.46 -38.12
CA ALA A 188 20.74 -4.36 -39.08
C ALA A 188 19.41 -3.63 -39.31
N PHE A 189 18.28 -4.34 -39.25
CA PHE A 189 16.96 -3.72 -39.40
C PHE A 189 16.55 -2.90 -38.17
N LEU A 190 16.84 -3.38 -36.94
CA LEU A 190 16.58 -2.57 -35.74
C LEU A 190 17.47 -1.31 -35.70
N TRP A 191 18.74 -1.43 -36.09
CA TRP A 191 19.63 -0.28 -36.17
C TRP A 191 19.21 0.71 -37.27
N SER A 192 18.72 0.24 -38.42
CA SER A 192 18.21 1.13 -39.47
C SER A 192 16.89 1.79 -39.07
N CYS A 193 15.98 1.09 -38.40
CA CYS A 193 14.77 1.67 -37.82
C CYS A 193 15.10 2.72 -36.75
N LEU A 194 16.06 2.44 -35.87
CA LEU A 194 16.50 3.37 -34.84
C LEU A 194 17.15 4.62 -35.46
N ALA A 195 18.03 4.44 -36.44
CA ALA A 195 18.67 5.56 -37.15
C ALA A 195 17.63 6.42 -37.89
N ALA A 196 16.64 5.80 -38.54
CA ALA A 196 15.54 6.52 -39.17
C ALA A 196 14.69 7.31 -38.17
N PHE A 197 14.42 6.72 -37.00
CA PHE A 197 13.68 7.40 -35.93
C PHE A 197 14.44 8.60 -35.37
N VAL A 198 15.74 8.46 -35.10
CA VAL A 198 16.60 9.55 -34.64
C VAL A 198 16.70 10.66 -35.69
N ALA A 199 16.83 10.32 -36.97
CA ALA A 199 16.86 11.30 -38.05
C ALA A 199 15.53 12.07 -38.18
N LEU A 200 14.39 11.37 -38.07
CA LEU A 200 13.06 11.99 -38.07
C LEU A 200 12.86 12.91 -36.85
N PHE A 201 13.35 12.50 -35.69
CA PHE A 201 13.30 13.29 -34.46
C PHE A 201 14.17 14.55 -34.57
N ALA A 202 15.39 14.44 -35.08
CA ALA A 202 16.25 15.59 -35.34
C ALA A 202 15.63 16.56 -36.37
N ALA A 203 15.05 16.04 -37.45
CA ALA A 203 14.37 16.86 -38.47
C ALA A 203 13.14 17.59 -37.90
N THR A 204 12.36 16.94 -37.03
CA THR A 204 11.22 17.58 -36.37
C THR A 204 11.65 18.64 -35.37
N LEU A 205 12.73 18.44 -34.61
CA LEU A 205 13.31 19.47 -33.75
C LEU A 205 13.80 20.68 -34.56
N LEU A 206 14.56 20.46 -35.64
CA LEU A 206 15.01 21.54 -36.54
C LEU A 206 13.84 22.27 -37.20
N PHE A 207 12.76 21.56 -37.54
CA PHE A 207 11.55 22.16 -38.07
C PHE A 207 10.81 23.01 -37.01
N LEU A 208 10.73 22.53 -35.76
CA LEU A 208 10.14 23.27 -34.66
C LEU A 208 10.95 24.54 -34.35
N GLU A 209 12.28 24.46 -34.27
CA GLU A 209 13.12 25.63 -34.09
C GLU A 209 12.90 26.65 -35.21
N ARG A 210 12.95 26.21 -36.48
CA ARG A 210 12.70 27.11 -37.61
C ARG A 210 11.31 27.72 -37.61
N ARG A 211 10.31 27.02 -37.07
CA ARG A 211 8.92 27.51 -36.99
C ARG A 211 8.72 28.46 -35.81
N LEU A 212 9.40 28.25 -34.69
CA LEU A 212 9.32 29.11 -33.50
C LEU A 212 10.13 30.41 -33.68
N PHE A 213 11.28 30.36 -34.35
CA PHE A 213 12.11 31.54 -34.61
C PHE A 213 11.65 32.37 -35.81
N ARG A 214 10.86 31.81 -36.72
CA ARG A 214 10.11 32.60 -37.70
C ARG A 214 8.85 33.12 -37.04
N GLY A 215 9.01 34.14 -36.19
CA GLY A 215 7.90 34.82 -35.55
C GLY A 215 6.81 35.17 -36.56
N PRO A 216 5.53 34.90 -36.27
CA PRO A 216 4.44 35.23 -37.17
C PRO A 216 4.48 36.74 -37.42
N ARG A 217 4.80 37.13 -38.66
CA ARG A 217 4.66 38.51 -39.10
C ARG A 217 3.19 38.87 -38.87
N PRO A 218 2.87 39.87 -38.03
CA PRO A 218 1.49 40.19 -37.70
C PRO A 218 0.75 40.46 -39.01
N PRO A 219 -0.27 39.65 -39.37
CA PRO A 219 -1.06 39.94 -40.55
C PRO A 219 -1.76 41.27 -40.31
N ALA A 220 -1.65 42.19 -41.27
CA ALA A 220 -2.46 43.39 -41.30
C ALA A 220 -3.93 43.00 -41.10
N ALA A 221 -4.58 43.64 -40.13
CA ALA A 221 -5.90 43.31 -39.64
C ALA A 221 -6.90 43.19 -40.80
N ALA A 222 -7.25 41.95 -41.16
CA ALA A 222 -8.42 41.67 -41.96
C ALA A 222 -9.65 41.73 -41.03
N PRO A 223 -10.75 42.39 -41.45
CA PRO A 223 -11.97 42.45 -40.66
C PRO A 223 -12.52 41.04 -40.43
N LEU A 224 -12.69 40.69 -39.16
CA LEU A 224 -13.19 39.40 -38.71
C LEU A 224 -14.58 39.12 -39.31
N PRO A 225 -14.80 37.97 -39.96
CA PRO A 225 -16.14 37.51 -40.27
C PRO A 225 -16.88 37.20 -38.96
N ALA A 226 -18.13 37.66 -38.88
CA ALA A 226 -18.96 37.55 -37.68
C ALA A 226 -18.99 36.11 -37.13
N PRO A 227 -18.84 35.92 -35.82
CA PRO A 227 -18.84 34.61 -35.19
C PRO A 227 -20.19 33.91 -35.47
N ARG A 228 -20.14 32.74 -36.12
CA ARG A 228 -21.31 31.86 -36.18
C ARG A 228 -21.65 31.43 -34.75
N PRO A 229 -22.93 31.56 -34.33
CA PRO A 229 -23.34 31.12 -33.00
C PRO A 229 -23.08 29.62 -32.87
N ALA A 230 -22.21 29.25 -31.93
CA ALA A 230 -22.05 27.86 -31.54
C ALA A 230 -23.41 27.35 -31.04
N PRO A 231 -23.82 26.12 -31.41
CA PRO A 231 -25.00 25.51 -30.80
C PRO A 231 -24.80 25.51 -29.27
N PRO A 232 -25.82 25.85 -28.48
CA PRO A 232 -25.72 25.91 -27.03
C PRO A 232 -25.27 24.54 -26.52
N VAL A 233 -24.02 24.46 -26.06
CA VAL A 233 -23.52 23.31 -25.33
C VAL A 233 -24.42 23.22 -24.10
N ALA A 234 -25.24 22.16 -24.05
CA ALA A 234 -26.08 21.90 -22.90
C ALA A 234 -25.19 21.96 -21.65
N PRO A 235 -25.54 22.76 -20.63
CA PRO A 235 -24.76 22.84 -19.42
C PRO A 235 -24.61 21.42 -18.86
N PRO A 236 -23.40 21.02 -18.43
CA PRO A 236 -23.22 19.74 -17.77
C PRO A 236 -24.25 19.63 -16.63
N PRO A 237 -24.88 18.46 -16.46
CA PRO A 237 -25.87 18.28 -15.40
C PRO A 237 -25.24 18.74 -14.08
N PRO A 238 -25.95 19.56 -13.27
CA PRO A 238 -25.42 20.02 -12.01
C PRO A 238 -25.08 18.79 -11.17
N LEU A 239 -23.80 18.68 -10.78
CA LEU A 239 -23.40 17.70 -9.77
C LEU A 239 -24.30 17.89 -8.54
N PRO A 240 -24.70 16.82 -7.84
CA PRO A 240 -25.51 16.93 -6.64
C PRO A 240 -24.83 17.93 -5.70
N GLY A 241 -25.48 19.07 -5.42
CA GLY A 241 -24.86 20.19 -4.70
C GLY A 241 -24.31 19.80 -3.32
N ASP A 242 -24.78 18.68 -2.79
CA ASP A 242 -24.35 18.09 -1.53
C ASP A 242 -22.85 17.66 -1.56
N VAL A 243 -22.36 17.06 -2.65
CA VAL A 243 -20.99 16.49 -2.68
C VAL A 243 -19.92 17.57 -2.52
N LEU A 244 -20.02 18.68 -3.24
CA LEU A 244 -19.04 19.77 -3.15
C LEU A 244 -19.05 20.46 -1.78
N SER A 245 -20.22 20.50 -1.12
CA SER A 245 -20.32 21.05 0.24
C SER A 245 -19.63 20.15 1.27
N ARG A 246 -19.77 18.83 1.13
CA ARG A 246 -19.09 17.83 1.98
C ARG A 246 -17.58 17.84 1.80
N VAL A 247 -17.10 18.00 0.57
CA VAL A 247 -15.67 18.06 0.25
C VAL A 247 -14.99 19.30 0.83
N ARG A 248 -15.73 20.42 0.91
CA ARG A 248 -15.24 21.67 1.51
C ARG A 248 -15.29 21.67 3.03
N ALA A 249 -16.07 20.78 3.65
CA ALA A 249 -16.15 20.71 5.10
C ALA A 249 -14.83 20.17 5.67
N PRO A 250 -14.16 20.90 6.60
CA PRO A 250 -12.92 20.44 7.20
C PRO A 250 -13.11 19.11 7.94
N PHE A 251 -12.02 18.38 8.13
CA PHE A 251 -12.00 17.18 8.98
C PHE A 251 -12.38 17.59 10.40
N GLN A 252 -13.29 16.83 11.01
CA GLN A 252 -13.73 17.02 12.40
C GLN A 252 -12.74 16.34 13.35
N ILE A 253 -11.46 16.73 13.25
CA ILE A 253 -10.37 16.22 14.09
C ILE A 253 -9.77 17.41 14.81
N ASP A 254 -9.86 17.40 16.14
CA ASP A 254 -9.35 18.46 17.00
C ASP A 254 -7.83 18.39 17.16
N ALA A 255 -7.23 19.48 17.65
CA ALA A 255 -5.78 19.54 17.86
C ALA A 255 -5.30 18.53 18.92
N THR A 256 -6.18 18.13 19.85
CA THR A 256 -5.91 17.10 20.86
C THR A 256 -5.75 15.71 20.28
N ASP A 257 -6.32 15.44 19.10
CA ASP A 257 -6.21 14.15 18.41
C ASP A 257 -5.06 14.12 17.38
N ALA A 258 -4.22 15.16 17.34
CA ALA A 258 -3.13 15.26 16.39
C ALA A 258 -2.09 14.13 16.56
N SER A 259 -1.83 13.66 17.78
CA SER A 259 -0.91 12.54 18.02
C SER A 259 -1.46 11.21 17.48
N LYS A 260 -2.77 10.97 17.63
CA LYS A 260 -3.47 9.82 17.03
C LYS A 260 -3.41 9.86 15.51
N LEU A 261 -3.68 11.03 14.93
CA LEU A 261 -3.62 11.23 13.49
C LEU A 261 -2.19 11.04 12.96
N PHE A 262 -1.18 11.54 13.68
CA PHE A 262 0.23 11.29 13.37
C PHE A 262 0.55 9.79 13.37
N PHE A 263 0.12 9.05 14.39
CA PHE A 263 0.37 7.60 14.48
C PHE A 263 -0.20 6.83 13.28
N LEU A 264 -1.35 7.24 12.77
CA LEU A 264 -1.95 6.65 11.57
C LEU A 264 -1.17 7.05 10.30
N LEU A 265 -0.78 8.32 10.18
CA LEU A 265 -0.17 8.87 8.98
C LEU A 265 1.34 8.65 8.88
N ARG A 266 2.06 8.32 9.96
CA ARG A 266 3.53 8.17 9.94
C ARG A 266 4.06 7.07 9.02
N LYS A 267 3.20 6.14 8.61
CA LYS A 267 3.54 5.07 7.65
C LYS A 267 3.14 5.41 6.22
N GLU A 268 2.37 6.47 6.03
CA GLU A 268 1.87 6.90 4.73
C GLU A 268 2.92 7.75 4.00
N SER A 269 2.75 7.87 2.69
CA SER A 269 3.67 8.69 1.89
C SER A 269 3.45 10.19 2.14
N SER A 270 4.47 11.01 1.88
CA SER A 270 4.33 12.47 1.95
C SER A 270 3.26 13.00 0.99
N GLU A 271 2.96 12.28 -0.09
CA GLU A 271 1.91 12.62 -1.03
C GLU A 271 0.52 12.41 -0.44
N ASP A 272 0.31 11.31 0.29
CA ASP A 272 -0.96 11.00 0.93
C ASP A 272 -1.21 11.94 2.13
N ILE A 273 -0.16 12.23 2.90
CA ILE A 273 -0.22 13.25 3.96
C ILE A 273 -0.61 14.62 3.37
N ALA A 274 -0.05 14.98 2.21
CA ALA A 274 -0.38 16.20 1.50
C ALA A 274 -1.83 16.27 1.00
N LEU A 275 -2.51 15.13 0.80
CA LEU A 275 -3.94 15.10 0.50
C LEU A 275 -4.80 15.47 1.71
N VAL A 276 -4.34 15.15 2.93
CA VAL A 276 -5.10 15.40 4.17
C VAL A 276 -4.88 16.81 4.69
N LEU A 277 -3.64 17.31 4.64
CA LEU A 277 -3.23 18.59 5.26
C LEU A 277 -4.13 19.80 4.91
N PRO A 278 -4.51 20.05 3.64
CA PRO A 278 -5.34 21.21 3.29
C PRO A 278 -6.73 21.20 3.93
N HIS A 279 -7.24 20.01 4.25
CA HIS A 279 -8.59 19.81 4.77
C HIS A 279 -8.64 19.73 6.31
N LEU A 280 -7.48 19.74 6.99
CA LEU A 280 -7.41 19.86 8.45
C LEU A 280 -7.64 21.30 8.90
N LEU A 281 -8.23 21.46 10.09
CA LEU A 281 -8.28 22.75 10.78
C LEU A 281 -6.87 23.31 10.99
N PRO A 282 -6.65 24.64 10.91
CA PRO A 282 -5.31 25.22 11.00
C PRO A 282 -4.54 24.85 12.27
N GLN A 283 -5.25 24.73 13.41
CA GLN A 283 -4.66 24.36 14.70
C GLN A 283 -4.22 22.88 14.68
N THR A 284 -5.09 21.97 14.26
CA THR A 284 -4.79 20.54 14.09
C THR A 284 -3.65 20.31 13.11
N ARG A 285 -3.61 21.06 12.00
CA ARG A 285 -2.53 20.99 11.02
C ARG A 285 -1.18 21.39 11.60
N ARG A 286 -1.15 22.47 12.39
CA ARG A 286 0.07 22.93 13.08
C ARG A 286 0.54 21.92 14.12
N ALA A 287 -0.38 21.37 14.91
CA ALA A 287 -0.08 20.34 15.89
C ALA A 287 0.46 19.07 15.21
N LEU A 288 -0.21 18.59 14.14
CA LEU A 288 0.20 17.43 13.37
C LEU A 288 1.62 17.60 12.79
N LEU A 289 1.91 18.75 12.16
CA LEU A 289 3.23 19.02 11.58
C LEU A 289 4.35 19.09 12.63
N ALA A 290 4.02 19.39 13.89
CA ALA A 290 5.00 19.41 14.99
C ALA A 290 5.45 18.00 15.43
N TYR A 291 4.66 16.96 15.13
CA TYR A 291 5.05 15.57 15.39
C TYR A 291 5.96 14.97 14.32
N PHE A 292 5.97 15.55 13.11
CA PHE A 292 6.88 15.13 12.04
C PHE A 292 8.26 15.74 12.24
N SER A 293 9.29 15.06 11.73
CA SER A 293 10.61 15.68 11.57
C SER A 293 10.53 16.86 10.60
N GLU A 294 11.46 17.81 10.70
CA GLU A 294 11.50 18.99 9.84
C GLU A 294 11.54 18.61 8.35
N ASP A 295 12.31 17.58 8.00
CA ASP A 295 12.42 17.05 6.64
C ASP A 295 11.12 16.44 6.13
N GLU A 296 10.42 15.65 6.96
CA GLU A 296 9.14 15.03 6.59
C GLU A 296 8.03 16.07 6.43
N ALA A 297 7.97 17.03 7.37
CA ALA A 297 7.04 18.15 7.31
C ALA A 297 7.28 18.99 6.03
N ALA A 298 8.54 19.30 5.71
CA ALA A 298 8.92 20.03 4.50
C ALA A 298 8.47 19.29 3.24
N ARG A 299 8.69 17.97 3.16
CA ARG A 299 8.26 17.13 2.01
C ARG A 299 6.75 17.07 1.87
N ALA A 300 6.01 16.94 2.97
CA ALA A 300 4.54 16.93 2.94
C ALA A 300 3.99 18.30 2.49
N ILE A 301 4.58 19.40 2.97
CA ILE A 301 4.21 20.76 2.53
C ILE A 301 4.54 20.94 1.05
N GLU A 302 5.74 20.57 0.60
CA GLU A 302 6.13 20.64 -0.81
C GLU A 302 5.15 19.84 -1.69
N ALA A 303 4.82 18.62 -1.30
CA ALA A 303 3.86 17.78 -2.02
C ALA A 303 2.47 18.43 -2.09
N SER A 304 2.04 19.17 -1.06
CA SER A 304 0.75 19.89 -1.03
C SER A 304 0.71 21.10 -1.97
N THR A 305 1.86 21.66 -2.35
CA THR A 305 1.92 22.78 -3.31
C THR A 305 1.70 22.33 -4.75
N ARG A 306 1.88 21.03 -5.04
CA ARG A 306 1.73 20.47 -6.39
C ARG A 306 0.24 20.30 -6.69
N PHE A 307 -0.25 20.94 -7.74
CA PHE A 307 -1.63 20.78 -8.20
C PHE A 307 -1.90 19.33 -8.60
N ARG A 308 -2.89 18.71 -7.96
CA ARG A 308 -3.38 17.37 -8.28
C ARG A 308 -4.89 17.43 -8.48
N VAL A 309 -5.38 16.68 -9.46
CA VAL A 309 -6.82 16.45 -9.63
C VAL A 309 -7.17 15.21 -8.84
N VAL A 310 -7.91 15.39 -7.75
CA VAL A 310 -8.38 14.31 -6.88
C VAL A 310 -9.88 14.21 -7.04
N ASP A 311 -10.40 12.98 -7.08
CA ASP A 311 -11.84 12.76 -7.11
C ASP A 311 -12.47 13.28 -5.80
N PRO A 312 -13.48 14.16 -5.86
CA PRO A 312 -14.19 14.63 -4.67
C PRO A 312 -14.74 13.49 -3.81
N GLU A 313 -15.21 12.38 -4.41
CA GLU A 313 -15.76 11.25 -3.67
C GLU A 313 -14.68 10.54 -2.83
N LEU A 314 -13.45 10.47 -3.34
CA LEU A 314 -12.32 9.89 -2.62
C LEU A 314 -11.98 10.69 -1.37
N ILE A 315 -12.07 12.02 -1.42
CA ILE A 315 -11.82 12.89 -0.26
C ILE A 315 -12.88 12.66 0.82
N VAL A 316 -14.15 12.52 0.44
CA VAL A 316 -15.24 12.23 1.39
C VAL A 316 -15.04 10.87 2.06
N LEU A 317 -14.63 9.84 1.30
CA LEU A 317 -14.33 8.52 1.84
C LEU A 317 -13.12 8.55 2.77
N LEU A 318 -12.03 9.20 2.35
CA LEU A 318 -10.81 9.35 3.14
C LEU A 318 -11.09 10.06 4.47
N LYS A 319 -11.92 11.11 4.43
CA LYS A 319 -12.38 11.83 5.61
C LYS A 319 -13.11 10.92 6.59
N ALA A 320 -14.15 10.24 6.13
CA ALA A 320 -14.95 9.35 6.98
C ALA A 320 -14.10 8.22 7.59
N GLU A 321 -13.17 7.67 6.80
CA GLU A 321 -12.27 6.60 7.26
C GLU A 321 -11.27 7.10 8.32
N LEU A 322 -10.65 8.26 8.10
CA LEU A 322 -9.71 8.84 9.06
C LEU A 322 -10.39 9.26 10.35
N GLU A 323 -11.56 9.93 10.28
CA GLU A 323 -12.34 10.29 11.47
C GLU A 323 -12.73 9.05 12.28
N ARG A 324 -13.19 7.98 11.59
CA ARG A 324 -13.51 6.70 12.24
C ARG A 324 -12.29 6.06 12.90
N ARG A 325 -11.14 6.05 12.23
CA ARG A 325 -9.90 5.44 12.77
C ARG A 325 -9.35 6.23 13.95
N VAL A 326 -9.37 7.56 13.89
CA VAL A 326 -8.94 8.42 14.99
C VAL A 326 -9.86 8.23 16.20
N ALA A 327 -11.19 8.18 15.99
CA ALA A 327 -12.15 7.91 17.06
C ALA A 327 -12.02 6.49 17.65
N ALA A 328 -11.65 5.50 16.83
CA ALA A 328 -11.42 4.13 17.28
C ALA A 328 -10.08 3.94 17.99
N LEU A 329 -9.10 4.82 17.77
CA LEU A 329 -7.79 4.72 18.40
C LEU A 329 -7.86 5.22 19.84
N HIS A 330 -7.79 4.27 20.78
CA HIS A 330 -7.74 4.54 22.21
C HIS A 330 -6.35 4.16 22.74
N GLY A 331 -5.74 5.07 23.50
CA GLY A 331 -4.40 4.87 24.07
C GLY A 331 -3.40 5.94 23.61
N GLY A 332 -2.13 5.74 23.99
CA GLY A 332 -1.05 6.70 23.79
C GLY A 332 -0.32 7.01 25.10
N PRO A 333 0.88 7.60 25.03
CA PRO A 333 1.61 8.06 26.22
C PRO A 333 0.78 9.05 27.06
N GLU A 334 -0.07 9.85 26.43
CA GLU A 334 -0.90 10.86 27.09
C GLU A 334 -2.00 10.20 27.95
N VAL A 335 -2.66 9.17 27.41
CA VAL A 335 -3.65 8.38 28.14
C VAL A 335 -2.98 7.60 29.27
N ALA A 336 -1.81 7.04 29.02
CA ALA A 336 -1.03 6.35 30.06
C ALA A 336 -0.58 7.31 31.17
N ALA A 337 -0.18 8.54 30.84
CA ALA A 337 0.15 9.57 31.80
C ALA A 337 -1.05 9.96 32.65
N GLY A 338 -2.23 10.17 32.04
CA GLY A 338 -3.46 10.44 32.78
C GLY A 338 -3.85 9.31 33.74
N LEU A 339 -3.77 8.05 33.30
CA LEU A 339 -4.02 6.90 34.17
C LEU A 339 -3.01 6.79 35.32
N LEU A 340 -1.77 7.23 35.11
CA LEU A 340 -0.72 7.26 36.15
C LEU A 340 -0.88 8.44 37.11
N ASP A 341 -1.49 9.53 36.69
CA ASP A 341 -1.82 10.67 37.54
C ASP A 341 -2.97 10.35 38.50
N ASP A 342 -3.93 9.51 38.07
CA ASP A 342 -5.01 8.99 38.93
C ASP A 342 -4.56 7.88 39.90
N ALA A 343 -3.39 7.27 39.67
CA ALA A 343 -2.86 6.19 40.49
C ALA A 343 -2.26 6.69 41.81
N ALA A 344 -2.29 5.85 42.85
CA ALA A 344 -1.60 6.14 44.10
C ALA A 344 -0.09 6.39 43.86
N PRO A 345 0.56 7.29 44.61
CA PRO A 345 1.95 7.67 44.35
C PRO A 345 2.93 6.48 44.42
N GLU A 346 2.64 5.50 45.28
CA GLU A 346 3.38 4.24 45.40
C GLU A 346 3.23 3.36 44.14
N ASP A 347 2.01 3.23 43.62
CA ASP A 347 1.75 2.47 42.40
C ASP A 347 2.33 3.17 41.16
N ARG A 348 2.24 4.50 41.09
CA ARG A 348 2.84 5.30 40.01
C ARG A 348 4.35 5.06 39.92
N THR A 349 5.06 5.14 41.04
CA THR A 349 6.52 4.89 41.08
C THR A 349 6.86 3.45 40.74
N ARG A 350 6.06 2.48 41.20
CA ARG A 350 6.21 1.07 40.85
C ARG A 350 5.99 0.81 39.35
N ILE A 351 4.94 1.38 38.75
CA ILE A 351 4.63 1.19 37.33
C ILE A 351 5.67 1.90 36.45
N LEU A 352 6.07 3.13 36.81
CA LEU A 352 7.12 3.84 36.08
C LEU A 352 8.47 3.12 36.15
N SER A 353 8.84 2.55 37.30
CA SER A 353 10.08 1.77 37.42
C SER A 353 10.02 0.43 36.67
N ALA A 354 8.84 -0.14 36.48
CA ALA A 354 8.64 -1.29 35.60
C ALA A 354 8.75 -0.89 34.12
N LEU A 355 8.06 0.18 33.71
CA LEU A 355 8.11 0.73 32.35
C LEU A 355 9.56 1.10 31.96
N GLU A 356 10.32 1.71 32.85
CA GLU A 356 11.72 2.08 32.60
C GLU A 356 12.63 0.87 32.32
N ARG A 357 12.28 -0.33 32.83
CA ARG A 357 13.01 -1.57 32.54
C ARG A 357 12.66 -2.16 31.18
N PHE A 358 11.41 -2.01 30.72
CA PHE A 358 10.93 -2.61 29.48
C PHE A 358 11.08 -1.67 28.28
N GLU A 359 10.68 -0.41 28.45
CA GLU A 359 10.65 0.62 27.41
C GLU A 359 11.07 1.98 28.02
N PRO A 360 12.39 2.24 28.15
CA PRO A 360 12.90 3.43 28.82
C PRO A 360 12.49 4.73 28.11
N GLU A 361 12.34 4.70 26.79
CA GLU A 361 11.91 5.88 26.00
C GLU A 361 10.46 6.27 26.34
N LEU A 362 9.53 5.30 26.41
CA LEU A 362 8.14 5.57 26.75
C LEU A 362 8.02 6.10 28.19
N ALA A 363 8.80 5.54 29.12
CA ALA A 363 8.87 6.04 30.50
C ALA A 363 9.37 7.49 30.55
N ALA A 364 10.37 7.84 29.74
CA ALA A 364 10.86 9.20 29.63
C ALA A 364 9.80 10.15 29.03
N THR A 365 9.09 9.73 27.98
CA THR A 365 7.99 10.50 27.39
C THR A 365 6.89 10.77 28.41
N ILE A 366 6.40 9.75 29.11
CA ILE A 366 5.36 9.87 30.14
C ILE A 366 5.81 10.79 31.29
N ARG A 367 7.09 10.76 31.69
CA ARG A 367 7.64 11.67 32.70
C ARG A 367 7.75 13.12 32.21
N SER A 368 8.01 13.30 30.92
CA SER A 368 8.18 14.62 30.29
C SER A 368 6.85 15.28 29.92
N GLU A 369 5.78 14.48 29.80
CA GLU A 369 4.42 14.97 29.61
C GLU A 369 4.10 15.89 30.79
N PRO A 370 3.93 17.21 30.58
CA PRO A 370 3.60 18.11 31.65
C PRO A 370 2.26 17.66 32.21
N VAL A 371 2.22 17.31 33.50
CA VAL A 371 0.96 17.09 34.22
C VAL A 371 0.11 18.30 33.91
N ALA A 372 -0.90 18.12 33.07
CA ALA A 372 -1.81 19.20 32.74
C ALA A 372 -2.29 19.70 34.11
N PRO A 373 -2.19 21.01 34.41
CA PRO A 373 -2.66 21.54 35.67
C PRO A 373 -4.15 21.26 35.70
N GLY A 374 -4.49 20.09 36.25
CA GLY A 374 -5.82 19.58 36.27
C GLY A 374 -6.64 20.65 36.93
N GLU A 375 -7.75 20.98 36.28
CA GLU A 375 -8.91 21.50 36.94
C GLU A 375 -9.01 20.81 38.30
N VAL A 376 -8.52 21.51 39.34
CA VAL A 376 -8.91 21.23 40.71
C VAL A 376 -10.38 21.64 40.72
N SER A 377 -11.22 20.81 40.12
CA SER A 377 -12.63 20.74 40.42
C SER A 377 -12.69 20.24 41.85
N GLY A 378 -12.41 21.18 42.76
CA GLY A 378 -12.78 21.13 44.16
C GLY A 378 -14.30 21.18 44.25
N GLY A 379 -14.96 20.21 43.62
CA GLY A 379 -16.29 19.75 43.97
C GLY A 379 -16.14 18.74 45.11
N GLY A 380 -15.53 19.17 46.22
CA GLY A 380 -15.74 18.55 47.52
C GLY A 380 -17.20 18.77 47.91
N SER A 381 -18.11 18.08 47.22
CA SER A 381 -19.45 17.81 47.71
C SER A 381 -19.23 17.01 48.98
N ALA A 382 -19.42 17.67 50.11
CA ALA A 382 -19.52 17.03 51.41
C ALA A 382 -20.37 15.76 51.26
N PRO A 383 -19.98 14.64 51.90
CA PRO A 383 -20.78 13.42 51.86
C PRO A 383 -22.22 13.79 52.24
N PRO A 384 -23.25 13.35 51.50
CA PRO A 384 -24.62 13.61 51.87
C PRO A 384 -24.80 13.14 53.31
N ALA A 385 -25.18 14.07 54.18
CA ALA A 385 -25.47 13.78 55.58
C ALA A 385 -26.39 12.56 55.62
N ALA A 386 -26.02 11.56 56.41
CA ALA A 386 -26.80 10.35 56.61
C ALA A 386 -28.27 10.74 56.86
N PRO A 387 -29.24 10.07 56.20
CA PRO A 387 -30.65 10.33 56.45
C PRO A 387 -30.92 10.13 57.93
N GLN A 388 -31.28 11.21 58.63
CA GLN A 388 -31.75 11.12 60.00
C GLN A 388 -33.00 10.26 59.99
N LEU A 389 -32.88 9.07 60.57
CA LEU A 389 -33.96 8.15 60.82
C LEU A 389 -34.87 8.81 61.86
N PHE A 390 -35.92 9.47 61.39
CA PHE A 390 -37.00 9.99 62.22
C PHE A 390 -37.70 8.78 62.84
N ILE A 391 -37.42 8.55 64.13
CA ILE A 391 -38.21 7.64 64.97
C ILE A 391 -39.39 8.48 65.44
N ASP A 392 -40.57 8.21 64.89
CA ASP A 392 -41.85 8.66 65.47
C ASP A 392 -42.01 7.96 66.83
N GLU A 393 -41.76 8.70 67.92
CA GLU A 393 -42.28 8.35 69.24
C GLU A 393 -43.70 8.94 69.36
N ASP A 394 -44.70 8.05 69.37
CA ASP A 394 -46.08 8.34 69.78
C ASP A 394 -46.13 8.76 71.26
N PRO A 395 -46.77 9.88 71.62
CA PRO A 395 -47.19 10.15 72.99
C PRO A 395 -48.68 9.80 73.22
N PRO A 396 -49.10 9.63 74.49
CA PRO A 396 -50.27 8.84 74.91
C PRO A 396 -51.66 9.46 74.64
#